data_AF-E6M5P5-F1
#
_entry.id   AF-E6M5P5-F1
#
_cell.length_a   1.000
_cell.length_b   1.000
_cell.length_c   1.000
_cell.angle_alpha   90.00
_cell.angle_beta   90.00
_cell.angle_gamma   90.00
#
_symmetry.space_group_name_H-M   'P 1'
#
loop_
_entity.id
_entity.type
_entity.pdbx_description
1 polymer ?
#
loop_
_entity_poly.entity_id
_entity_poly.type
_entity_poly.pdbx_seq_one_letter_code
_entity_poly.pdbx_strand_id
1 'polypeptide(L)'
;MTEEQTDFPIVMRGYDRVQVDLQIQTLMTALAEARREVETLDARNATLAGDLGEAQRRLKESDKSSYTGLGERIEQLLRSAEEQSTTVINKANADAESLLEKTRSNTQRLTQRAEAEAASMLAEARREAEERTTQAETEAETVLTNAQHRADELVAAAEREAASLRAEVNTQVNDLRATADRETELQRAQAEKDYVEARVKAEQETTALRNEAATEVQELRETATAEATQVREQAQQMAEKLLAETRAEADKIISNARAEAERLRAESEQARQDTETEIASARAAAREADAQAHEQARAETSAMVATAKAQVADAEKHLGETLQRAERLLTDTDAVVRRRQEDARRTAEATISAAEVEAQQLREAARAEAQAERAAAQRTVEKLERQRESVAAYLDEMRGLLGSRAADAISGLQALEEEEETREPVELPAYVDAYALPEEASE
;
A
#
# COMPACT_ATOMS: atom_id res chain seq x y z
N MET A 1 204.89 -50.87 145.51
CA MET A 1 205.86 -51.54 146.40
C MET A 1 206.41 -52.74 145.66
N THR A 2 207.70 -52.73 145.32
CA THR A 2 208.71 -53.82 145.41
C THR A 2 209.80 -53.59 144.37
N GLU A 3 210.92 -53.05 144.88
CA GLU A 3 212.32 -53.35 144.49
C GLU A 3 212.82 -53.08 143.05
N GLU A 4 214.04 -52.54 143.00
CA GLU A 4 214.77 -52.21 141.78
C GLU A 4 215.48 -53.44 141.21
N GLN A 5 215.38 -53.67 139.91
CA GLN A 5 216.29 -54.56 139.16
C GLN A 5 216.95 -53.78 138.01
N THR A 6 217.94 -52.95 138.36
CA THR A 6 218.87 -52.33 137.41
C THR A 6 220.19 -53.13 137.40
N ASP A 7 220.13 -54.33 136.83
CA ASP A 7 221.14 -55.40 136.95
C ASP A 7 222.37 -55.19 136.02
N PHE A 8 222.86 -53.94 135.94
CA PHE A 8 223.99 -53.54 135.10
C PHE A 8 225.27 -53.31 135.93
N PRO A 9 226.33 -54.12 135.75
CA PRO A 9 227.55 -54.02 136.55
C PRO A 9 228.36 -52.75 136.22
N ILE A 10 228.79 -52.03 137.26
CA ILE A 10 229.53 -50.78 137.13
C ILE A 10 231.00 -51.06 136.80
N VAL A 11 231.49 -50.48 135.70
CA VAL A 11 232.89 -50.54 135.25
C VAL A 11 233.50 -49.15 135.14
N MET A 12 234.82 -49.05 135.39
CA MET A 12 235.66 -47.83 135.42
C MET A 12 235.53 -46.86 134.24
N ARG A 13 234.87 -47.26 133.14
CA ARG A 13 234.64 -46.42 131.96
C ARG A 13 233.33 -46.77 131.24
N GLY A 14 232.28 -47.08 132.02
CA GLY A 14 230.92 -47.30 131.53
C GLY A 14 230.18 -46.01 131.18
N TYR A 15 228.97 -46.17 130.64
CA TYR A 15 228.04 -45.06 130.40
C TYR A 15 227.51 -44.48 131.71
N ASP A 16 227.14 -43.20 131.71
CA ASP A 16 226.54 -42.53 132.87
C ASP A 16 225.19 -43.16 133.21
N ARG A 17 225.07 -43.75 134.40
CA ARG A 17 223.82 -44.35 134.90
C ARG A 17 222.67 -43.36 134.87
N VAL A 18 222.88 -42.06 135.14
CA VAL A 18 221.79 -41.08 135.14
C VAL A 18 221.24 -40.87 133.73
N GLN A 19 222.10 -40.87 132.70
CA GLN A 19 221.64 -40.84 131.30
C GLN A 19 221.01 -42.16 130.86
N VAL A 20 221.58 -43.31 131.26
CA VAL A 20 221.06 -44.64 130.89
C VAL A 20 219.70 -44.90 131.54
N ASP A 21 219.54 -44.64 132.83
CA ASP A 21 218.28 -44.83 133.56
C ASP A 21 217.19 -43.85 133.04
N LEU A 22 217.56 -42.60 132.69
CA LEU A 22 216.66 -41.65 132.01
C LEU A 22 216.22 -42.15 130.61
N GLN A 23 217.14 -42.71 129.84
CA GLN A 23 216.84 -43.20 128.49
C GLN A 23 216.07 -44.54 128.53
N ILE A 24 216.31 -45.40 129.53
CA ILE A 24 215.51 -46.59 129.80
C ILE A 24 214.09 -46.18 130.22
N GLN A 25 213.91 -45.18 131.10
CA GLN A 25 212.59 -44.65 131.41
C GLN A 25 211.88 -44.10 130.16
N THR A 26 212.59 -43.33 129.33
CA THR A 26 212.05 -42.78 128.07
C THR A 26 211.64 -43.87 127.09
N LEU A 27 212.40 -44.96 126.99
CA LEU A 27 212.06 -46.13 126.18
C LEU A 27 210.91 -46.95 126.80
N MET A 28 210.79 -47.00 128.13
CA MET A 28 209.68 -47.66 128.82
C MET A 28 208.36 -46.90 128.69
N THR A 29 208.35 -45.56 128.75
CA THR A 29 207.15 -44.77 128.42
C THR A 29 206.78 -44.93 126.96
N ALA A 30 207.74 -44.83 126.03
CA ALA A 30 207.49 -45.06 124.61
C ALA A 30 206.93 -46.47 124.32
N LEU A 31 207.43 -47.51 125.00
CA LEU A 31 206.92 -48.88 124.88
C LEU A 31 205.50 -49.04 125.48
N ALA A 32 205.20 -48.37 126.60
CA ALA A 32 203.87 -48.38 127.21
C ALA A 32 202.85 -47.60 126.38
N GLU A 33 203.27 -46.51 125.75
CA GLU A 33 202.47 -45.68 124.86
C GLU A 33 202.18 -46.40 123.54
N ALA A 34 203.20 -46.99 122.90
CA ALA A 34 203.03 -47.83 121.71
C ALA A 34 202.16 -49.07 121.97
N ARG A 35 202.23 -49.68 123.17
CA ARG A 35 201.33 -50.78 123.55
C ARG A 35 199.87 -50.33 123.67
N ARG A 36 199.61 -49.14 124.22
CA ARG A 36 198.25 -48.54 124.24
C ARG A 36 197.78 -48.16 122.83
N GLU A 37 198.67 -47.70 121.97
CA GLU A 37 198.34 -47.42 120.57
C GLU A 37 197.93 -48.70 119.85
N VAL A 38 198.69 -49.80 119.99
CA VAL A 38 198.30 -51.13 119.48
C VAL A 38 196.95 -51.59 120.07
N GLU A 39 196.75 -51.50 121.38
CA GLU A 39 195.51 -51.93 122.04
C GLU A 39 194.28 -51.13 121.58
N THR A 40 194.43 -49.82 121.32
CA THR A 40 193.37 -48.97 120.75
C THR A 40 193.18 -49.17 119.24
N LEU A 41 194.21 -49.57 118.50
CA LEU A 41 194.11 -49.97 117.09
C LEU A 41 193.44 -51.33 116.93
N ASP A 42 193.71 -52.30 117.81
CA ASP A 42 193.04 -53.60 117.84
C ASP A 42 191.57 -53.47 118.26
N ALA A 43 191.26 -52.61 119.25
CA ALA A 43 189.88 -52.26 119.56
C ALA A 43 189.15 -51.60 118.38
N ARG A 44 189.82 -50.77 117.58
CA ARG A 44 189.30 -50.20 116.33
C ARG A 44 189.15 -51.23 115.21
N ASN A 45 190.08 -52.16 115.06
CA ASN A 45 189.97 -53.24 114.09
C ASN A 45 188.81 -54.19 114.45
N ALA A 46 188.59 -54.47 115.74
CA ALA A 46 187.48 -55.28 116.21
C ALA A 46 186.12 -54.62 115.94
N THR A 47 185.97 -53.31 116.19
CA THR A 47 184.74 -52.59 115.82
C THR A 47 184.57 -52.48 114.31
N LEU A 48 185.61 -52.09 113.55
CA LEU A 48 185.54 -52.03 112.08
C LEU A 48 185.22 -53.38 111.43
N ALA A 49 185.72 -54.50 111.99
CA ALA A 49 185.38 -55.84 111.52
C ALA A 49 183.93 -56.24 111.88
N GLY A 50 183.43 -55.81 113.04
CA GLY A 50 182.02 -55.93 113.41
C GLY A 50 181.12 -55.15 112.44
N ASP A 51 181.44 -53.88 112.20
CA ASP A 51 180.75 -52.99 111.27
C ASP A 51 180.77 -53.55 109.83
N LEU A 52 181.91 -54.09 109.38
CA LEU A 52 182.02 -54.77 108.08
C LEU A 52 181.16 -56.03 108.02
N GLY A 53 181.15 -56.84 109.08
CA GLY A 53 180.33 -58.05 109.17
C GLY A 53 178.84 -57.73 109.16
N GLU A 54 178.42 -56.68 109.85
CA GLU A 54 177.02 -56.24 109.86
C GLU A 54 176.63 -55.55 108.54
N ALA A 55 177.50 -54.72 107.96
CA ALA A 55 177.31 -54.15 106.62
C ALA A 55 177.19 -55.25 105.54
N GLN A 56 178.02 -56.30 105.59
CA GLN A 56 177.93 -57.43 104.67
C GLN A 56 176.67 -58.28 104.87
N ARG A 57 176.12 -58.36 106.09
CA ARG A 57 174.79 -58.96 106.33
C ARG A 57 173.70 -58.09 105.72
N ARG A 58 173.68 -56.79 106.04
CA ARG A 58 172.73 -55.82 105.47
C ARG A 58 172.75 -55.82 103.93
N LEU A 59 173.93 -55.93 103.31
CA LEU A 59 174.08 -56.00 101.84
C LEU A 59 173.51 -57.31 101.27
N LYS A 60 173.78 -58.45 101.91
CA LYS A 60 173.21 -59.75 101.51
C LYS A 60 171.70 -59.85 101.74
N GLU A 61 171.15 -59.07 102.67
CA GLU A 61 169.72 -58.94 102.88
C GLU A 61 169.08 -57.98 101.87
N SER A 62 169.75 -56.87 101.51
CA SER A 62 169.25 -55.95 100.47
C SER A 62 169.25 -56.57 99.08
N ASP A 63 170.34 -57.21 98.66
CA ASP A 63 170.44 -57.82 97.31
C ASP A 63 169.45 -58.97 97.11
N LYS A 64 169.07 -59.65 98.21
CA LYS A 64 168.10 -60.75 98.21
C LYS A 64 166.64 -60.30 98.35
N SER A 65 166.41 -59.01 98.61
CA SER A 65 165.09 -58.40 98.81
C SER A 65 164.69 -57.46 97.66
N SER A 66 165.66 -56.73 97.08
CA SER A 66 165.42 -55.65 96.12
C SER A 66 164.82 -56.10 94.77
N TYR A 67 165.16 -57.30 94.29
CA TYR A 67 164.75 -57.76 92.95
C TYR A 67 163.40 -58.48 92.86
N THR A 68 162.82 -58.93 93.98
CA THR A 68 161.48 -59.57 94.00
C THR A 68 160.40 -58.61 94.50
N GLY A 69 160.63 -57.93 95.62
CA GLY A 69 159.64 -57.08 96.26
C GLY A 69 159.23 -55.84 95.44
N LEU A 70 160.08 -55.35 94.53
CA LEU A 70 159.75 -54.24 93.64
C LEU A 70 158.77 -54.64 92.52
N GLY A 71 158.90 -55.87 91.99
CA GLY A 71 157.94 -56.41 91.05
C GLY A 71 156.58 -56.61 91.70
N GLU A 72 156.55 -57.30 92.84
CA GLU A 72 155.34 -57.55 93.64
C GLU A 72 154.63 -56.24 94.04
N ARG A 73 155.37 -55.18 94.40
CA ARG A 73 154.76 -53.90 94.79
C ARG A 73 154.27 -53.06 93.62
N ILE A 74 154.89 -53.16 92.44
CA ILE A 74 154.38 -52.53 91.21
C ILE A 74 153.17 -53.30 90.69
N GLU A 75 153.19 -54.63 90.73
CA GLU A 75 152.02 -55.47 90.43
C GLU A 75 150.87 -55.16 91.40
N GLN A 76 151.14 -55.07 92.71
CA GLN A 76 150.12 -54.70 93.70
C GLN A 76 149.56 -53.29 93.50
N LEU A 77 150.39 -52.31 93.07
CA LEU A 77 149.92 -50.95 92.79
C LEU A 77 149.13 -50.88 91.48
N LEU A 78 149.57 -51.57 90.41
CA LEU A 78 148.82 -51.67 89.16
C LEU A 78 147.51 -52.42 89.35
N ARG A 79 147.52 -53.53 90.09
CA ARG A 79 146.32 -54.31 90.44
C ARG A 79 145.38 -53.52 91.34
N SER A 80 145.90 -52.73 92.29
CA SER A 80 145.09 -51.82 93.11
C SER A 80 144.53 -50.67 92.28
N ALA A 81 145.27 -50.14 91.31
CA ALA A 81 144.79 -49.12 90.37
C ALA A 81 143.77 -49.68 89.36
N GLU A 82 143.90 -50.95 88.95
CA GLU A 82 142.96 -51.67 88.11
C GLU A 82 141.68 -52.02 88.88
N GLU A 83 141.79 -52.45 90.14
CA GLU A 83 140.66 -52.68 91.05
C GLU A 83 139.95 -51.36 91.41
N GLN A 84 140.69 -50.27 91.62
CA GLN A 84 140.12 -48.92 91.78
C GLN A 84 139.49 -48.41 90.48
N SER A 85 140.12 -48.63 89.33
CA SER A 85 139.58 -48.21 88.02
C SER A 85 138.31 -48.99 87.67
N THR A 86 138.32 -50.31 87.82
CA THR A 86 137.14 -51.16 87.60
C THR A 86 136.02 -50.87 88.60
N THR A 87 136.31 -50.63 89.89
CA THR A 87 135.28 -50.21 90.85
C THR A 87 134.74 -48.80 90.56
N VAL A 88 135.57 -47.85 90.12
CA VAL A 88 135.12 -46.51 89.69
C VAL A 88 134.29 -46.59 88.40
N ILE A 89 134.68 -47.40 87.41
CA ILE A 89 133.93 -47.62 86.16
C ILE A 89 132.61 -48.33 86.46
N ASN A 90 132.62 -49.40 87.26
CA ASN A 90 131.40 -50.12 87.64
C ASN A 90 130.46 -49.22 88.44
N LYS A 91 130.98 -48.36 89.34
CA LYS A 91 130.19 -47.36 90.04
C LYS A 91 129.63 -46.30 89.08
N ALA A 92 130.45 -45.73 88.20
CA ALA A 92 130.01 -44.72 87.23
C ALA A 92 128.95 -45.28 86.27
N ASN A 93 129.08 -46.55 85.86
CA ASN A 93 128.07 -47.25 85.07
C ASN A 93 126.78 -47.45 85.87
N ALA A 94 126.85 -47.91 87.12
CA ALA A 94 125.65 -48.07 87.97
C ALA A 94 124.96 -46.73 88.31
N ASP A 95 125.73 -45.67 88.57
CA ASP A 95 125.22 -44.31 88.79
C ASP A 95 124.58 -43.77 87.49
N ALA A 96 125.16 -44.04 86.32
CA ALA A 96 124.62 -43.65 85.01
C ALA A 96 123.35 -44.46 84.63
N GLU A 97 123.33 -45.78 84.86
CA GLU A 97 122.14 -46.62 84.69
C GLU A 97 121.00 -46.16 85.60
N SER A 98 121.30 -45.89 86.88
CA SER A 98 120.33 -45.36 87.83
C SER A 98 119.82 -43.97 87.42
N LEU A 99 120.69 -43.11 86.88
CA LEU A 99 120.29 -41.81 86.32
C LEU A 99 119.42 -41.97 85.07
N LEU A 100 119.75 -42.89 84.17
CA LEU A 100 118.97 -43.18 82.96
C LEU A 100 117.59 -43.78 83.30
N GLU A 101 117.51 -44.67 84.29
CA GLU A 101 116.24 -45.22 84.77
C GLU A 101 115.37 -44.13 85.42
N LYS A 102 115.94 -43.33 86.34
CA LYS A 102 115.27 -42.16 86.93
C LYS A 102 114.81 -41.15 85.87
N THR A 103 115.62 -40.93 84.84
CA THR A 103 115.28 -40.01 83.74
C THR A 103 114.15 -40.59 82.90
N ARG A 104 114.23 -41.85 82.45
CA ARG A 104 113.16 -42.54 81.70
C ARG A 104 111.84 -42.55 82.48
N SER A 105 111.88 -42.89 83.78
CA SER A 105 110.72 -42.88 84.66
C SER A 105 110.11 -41.49 84.81
N ASN A 106 110.93 -40.45 84.98
CA ASN A 106 110.45 -39.07 85.04
C ASN A 106 109.89 -38.58 83.70
N THR A 107 110.53 -38.87 82.58
CA THR A 107 110.03 -38.55 81.24
C THR A 107 108.71 -39.25 80.97
N GLN A 108 108.60 -40.55 81.25
CA GLN A 108 107.36 -41.31 81.09
C GLN A 108 106.22 -40.75 81.96
N ARG A 109 106.52 -40.36 83.21
CA ARG A 109 105.55 -39.72 84.10
C ARG A 109 105.14 -38.33 83.60
N LEU A 110 106.05 -37.58 82.96
CA LEU A 110 105.77 -36.29 82.35
C LEU A 110 104.95 -36.42 81.06
N THR A 111 105.23 -37.40 80.20
CA THR A 111 104.43 -37.65 78.99
C THR A 111 103.04 -38.15 79.35
N GLN A 112 102.92 -39.13 80.26
CA GLN A 112 101.61 -39.61 80.76
C GLN A 112 100.79 -38.47 81.40
N ARG A 113 101.44 -37.55 82.13
CA ARG A 113 100.77 -36.38 82.68
C ARG A 113 100.31 -35.42 81.56
N ALA A 114 101.17 -35.09 80.62
CA ALA A 114 100.84 -34.18 79.51
C ALA A 114 99.76 -34.77 78.58
N GLU A 115 99.78 -36.08 78.35
CA GLU A 115 98.76 -36.84 77.63
C GLU A 115 97.41 -36.81 78.37
N ALA A 116 97.40 -36.99 79.69
CA ALA A 116 96.19 -36.89 80.51
C ALA A 116 95.63 -35.45 80.58
N GLU A 117 96.50 -34.44 80.74
CA GLU A 117 96.12 -33.03 80.72
C GLU A 117 95.57 -32.63 79.34
N ALA A 118 96.21 -33.05 78.25
CA ALA A 118 95.71 -32.84 76.88
C ALA A 118 94.40 -33.56 76.60
N ALA A 119 94.24 -34.81 77.05
CA ALA A 119 92.99 -35.56 76.92
C ALA A 119 91.85 -34.89 77.72
N SER A 120 92.14 -34.36 78.92
CA SER A 120 91.18 -33.60 79.72
C SER A 120 90.75 -32.32 79.00
N MET A 121 91.70 -31.50 78.52
CA MET A 121 91.39 -30.28 77.78
C MET A 121 90.60 -30.55 76.49
N LEU A 122 90.89 -31.66 75.78
CA LEU A 122 90.15 -32.07 74.59
C LEU A 122 88.73 -32.58 74.91
N ALA A 123 88.53 -33.24 76.05
CA ALA A 123 87.21 -33.66 76.50
C ALA A 123 86.36 -32.45 76.95
N GLU A 124 86.96 -31.52 77.70
CA GLU A 124 86.35 -30.26 78.14
C GLU A 124 85.97 -29.37 76.95
N ALA A 125 86.89 -29.13 76.01
CA ALA A 125 86.62 -28.33 74.81
C ALA A 125 85.56 -28.97 73.87
N ARG A 126 85.48 -30.30 73.80
CA ARG A 126 84.39 -30.99 73.08
C ARG A 126 83.05 -30.81 73.78
N ARG A 127 83.01 -31.00 75.10
CA ARG A 127 81.80 -30.79 75.89
C ARG A 127 81.31 -29.33 75.80
N GLU A 128 82.20 -28.35 75.89
CA GLU A 128 81.83 -26.95 75.66
C GLU A 128 81.29 -26.70 74.25
N ALA A 129 81.85 -27.35 73.23
CA ALA A 129 81.33 -27.24 71.86
C ALA A 129 79.93 -27.86 71.73
N GLU A 130 79.72 -29.06 72.30
CA GLU A 130 78.44 -29.78 72.31
C GLU A 130 77.35 -29.00 73.09
N GLU A 131 77.69 -28.43 74.25
CA GLU A 131 76.78 -27.59 75.04
C GLU A 131 76.42 -26.31 74.28
N ARG A 132 77.40 -25.64 73.63
CA ARG A 132 77.14 -24.44 72.80
C ARG A 132 76.33 -24.75 71.55
N THR A 133 76.54 -25.89 70.87
CA THR A 133 75.72 -26.25 69.70
C THR A 133 74.29 -26.57 70.12
N THR A 134 74.10 -27.36 71.19
CA THR A 134 72.76 -27.69 71.71
C THR A 134 72.00 -26.43 72.15
N GLN A 135 72.69 -25.48 72.80
CA GLN A 135 72.11 -24.18 73.15
C GLN A 135 71.70 -23.39 71.89
N ALA A 136 72.60 -23.25 70.91
CA ALA A 136 72.33 -22.51 69.68
C ALA A 136 71.19 -23.13 68.84
N GLU A 137 71.08 -24.46 68.81
CA GLU A 137 69.99 -25.19 68.18
C GLU A 137 68.65 -24.93 68.90
N THR A 138 68.63 -24.98 70.23
CA THR A 138 67.44 -24.71 71.05
C THR A 138 66.98 -23.24 70.91
N GLU A 139 67.92 -22.29 70.89
CA GLU A 139 67.64 -20.87 70.67
C GLU A 139 67.11 -20.63 69.25
N ALA A 140 67.70 -21.27 68.23
CA ALA A 140 67.24 -21.17 66.84
C ALA A 140 65.84 -21.76 66.64
N GLU A 141 65.55 -22.94 67.20
CA GLU A 141 64.21 -23.54 67.17
C GLU A 141 63.20 -22.62 67.86
N THR A 142 63.53 -22.10 69.05
CA THR A 142 62.68 -21.15 69.78
C THR A 142 62.40 -19.89 68.96
N VAL A 143 63.40 -19.31 68.29
CA VAL A 143 63.21 -18.13 67.43
C VAL A 143 62.37 -18.45 66.20
N LEU A 144 62.58 -19.61 65.56
CA LEU A 144 61.80 -20.06 64.40
C LEU A 144 60.33 -20.31 64.76
N THR A 145 60.05 -21.01 65.85
CA THR A 145 58.68 -21.26 66.32
C THR A 145 57.95 -19.95 66.68
N ASN A 146 58.62 -19.03 67.37
CA ASN A 146 58.05 -17.71 67.67
C ASN A 146 57.80 -16.88 66.40
N ALA A 147 58.69 -16.94 65.40
CA ALA A 147 58.52 -16.26 64.13
C ALA A 147 57.36 -16.86 63.29
N GLN A 148 57.20 -18.19 63.31
CA GLN A 148 56.08 -18.89 62.67
C GLN A 148 54.75 -18.50 63.33
N HIS A 149 54.62 -18.63 64.64
CA HIS A 149 53.41 -18.21 65.36
C HIS A 149 53.08 -16.73 65.13
N ARG A 150 54.10 -15.85 65.06
CA ARG A 150 53.86 -14.44 64.77
C ARG A 150 53.43 -14.18 63.31
N ALA A 151 53.89 -14.99 62.36
CA ALA A 151 53.38 -14.95 60.98
C ALA A 151 51.93 -15.44 60.91
N ASP A 152 51.59 -16.54 61.58
CA ASP A 152 50.23 -17.09 61.64
C ASP A 152 49.25 -16.10 62.30
N GLU A 153 49.66 -15.44 63.39
CA GLU A 153 48.88 -14.36 64.03
C GLU A 153 48.58 -13.21 63.06
N LEU A 154 49.58 -12.76 62.29
CA LEU A 154 49.46 -11.65 61.35
C LEU A 154 48.60 -12.03 60.13
N VAL A 155 48.75 -13.24 59.59
CA VAL A 155 47.89 -13.77 58.52
C VAL A 155 46.44 -13.87 59.01
N ALA A 156 46.20 -14.52 60.16
CA ALA A 156 44.86 -14.66 60.72
C ALA A 156 44.23 -13.31 61.12
N ALA A 157 45.03 -12.30 61.48
CA ALA A 157 44.55 -10.93 61.68
C ALA A 157 44.11 -10.28 60.36
N ALA A 158 44.96 -10.33 59.33
CA ALA A 158 44.67 -9.79 58.00
C ALA A 158 43.47 -10.49 57.33
N GLU A 159 43.29 -11.80 57.52
CA GLU A 159 42.12 -12.54 57.05
C GLU A 159 40.83 -12.10 57.74
N ARG A 160 40.86 -11.87 59.06
CA ARG A 160 39.71 -11.35 59.81
C ARG A 160 39.37 -9.91 59.39
N GLU A 161 40.37 -9.06 59.19
CA GLU A 161 40.18 -7.69 58.69
C GLU A 161 39.60 -7.68 57.28
N ALA A 162 40.16 -8.49 56.36
CA ALA A 162 39.65 -8.63 55.00
C ALA A 162 38.23 -9.22 54.95
N ALA A 163 37.88 -10.14 55.86
CA ALA A 163 36.52 -10.66 56.00
C ALA A 163 35.55 -9.58 56.52
N SER A 164 35.96 -8.78 57.51
CA SER A 164 35.19 -7.66 58.04
C SER A 164 34.93 -6.60 56.96
N LEU A 165 35.98 -6.18 56.24
CA LEU A 165 35.87 -5.20 55.16
C LEU A 165 34.97 -5.71 54.02
N ARG A 166 35.04 -7.00 53.67
CA ARG A 166 34.12 -7.62 52.69
C ARG A 166 32.67 -7.62 53.19
N ALA A 167 32.43 -7.87 54.47
CA ALA A 167 31.08 -7.82 55.04
C ALA A 167 30.52 -6.37 55.05
N GLU A 168 31.35 -5.39 55.39
CA GLU A 168 30.99 -3.97 55.36
C GLU A 168 30.67 -3.51 53.92
N VAL A 169 31.58 -3.77 52.96
CA VAL A 169 31.38 -3.41 51.55
C VAL A 169 30.14 -4.11 50.96
N ASN A 170 29.90 -5.38 51.27
CA ASN A 170 28.67 -6.05 50.85
C ASN A 170 27.40 -5.40 51.43
N THR A 171 27.45 -4.92 52.68
CA THR A 171 26.35 -4.18 53.31
C THR A 171 26.12 -2.85 52.61
N GLN A 172 27.18 -2.05 52.44
CA GLN A 172 27.13 -0.77 51.71
C GLN A 172 26.60 -0.93 50.27
N VAL A 173 27.02 -1.96 49.55
CA VAL A 173 26.54 -2.26 48.19
C VAL A 173 25.05 -2.63 48.17
N ASN A 174 24.56 -3.36 49.19
CA ASN A 174 23.14 -3.69 49.30
C ASN A 174 22.30 -2.47 49.70
N ASP A 175 22.79 -1.61 50.60
CA ASP A 175 22.11 -0.36 50.99
C ASP A 175 22.05 0.65 49.83
N LEU A 176 23.12 0.76 49.04
CA LEU A 176 23.16 1.57 47.82
C LEU A 176 22.18 1.04 46.76
N ARG A 177 22.14 -0.28 46.54
CA ARG A 177 21.15 -0.92 45.65
C ARG A 177 19.72 -0.66 46.11
N ALA A 178 19.41 -0.99 47.36
CA ALA A 178 18.08 -0.75 47.92
C ALA A 178 17.67 0.74 47.91
N THR A 179 18.62 1.67 47.90
CA THR A 179 18.36 3.11 47.71
C THR A 179 18.09 3.44 46.25
N ALA A 180 18.93 2.99 45.31
CA ALA A 180 18.72 3.17 43.87
C ALA A 180 17.41 2.52 43.37
N ASP A 181 17.05 1.34 43.87
CA ASP A 181 15.80 0.65 43.56
C ASP A 181 14.58 1.47 44.04
N ARG A 182 14.66 2.07 45.23
CA ARG A 182 13.60 2.97 45.75
C ARG A 182 13.52 4.29 44.98
N GLU A 183 14.66 4.87 44.60
CA GLU A 183 14.70 6.10 43.82
C GLU A 183 14.19 5.90 42.39
N THR A 184 14.53 4.78 41.74
CA THR A 184 14.05 4.46 40.39
C THR A 184 12.55 4.16 40.36
N GLU A 185 12.02 3.39 41.31
CA GLU A 185 10.56 3.17 41.40
C GLU A 185 9.81 4.45 41.80
N LEU A 186 10.39 5.34 42.62
CA LEU A 186 9.80 6.67 42.89
C LEU A 186 9.77 7.56 41.65
N GLN A 187 10.87 7.64 40.89
CA GLN A 187 10.94 8.38 39.63
C GLN A 187 9.97 7.82 38.59
N ARG A 188 9.86 6.48 38.52
CA ARG A 188 8.92 5.78 37.64
C ARG A 188 7.47 6.09 38.01
N ALA A 189 7.09 6.00 39.28
CA ALA A 189 5.74 6.32 39.74
C ALA A 189 5.38 7.79 39.50
N GLN A 190 6.33 8.71 39.68
CA GLN A 190 6.15 10.12 39.36
C GLN A 190 5.99 10.35 37.85
N ALA A 191 6.81 9.71 37.00
CA ALA A 191 6.69 9.81 35.55
C ALA A 191 5.39 9.18 34.99
N GLU A 192 4.92 8.07 35.59
CA GLU A 192 3.65 7.44 35.24
C GLU A 192 2.47 8.34 35.63
N LYS A 193 2.51 8.96 36.83
CA LYS A 193 1.55 9.98 37.26
C LYS A 193 1.52 11.16 36.29
N ASP A 194 2.67 11.76 35.99
CA ASP A 194 2.77 12.94 35.12
C ASP A 194 2.29 12.63 33.69
N TYR A 195 2.57 11.43 33.18
CA TYR A 195 2.03 10.94 31.91
C TYR A 195 0.50 10.81 31.93
N VAL A 196 -0.08 10.27 33.02
CA VAL A 196 -1.54 10.17 33.17
C VAL A 196 -2.19 11.55 33.30
N GLU A 197 -1.63 12.47 34.09
CA GLU A 197 -2.13 13.85 34.21
C GLU A 197 -2.06 14.60 32.87
N ALA A 198 -0.94 14.49 32.14
CA ALA A 198 -0.80 15.08 30.81
C ALA A 198 -1.79 14.48 29.79
N ARG A 199 -2.01 13.16 29.82
CA ARG A 199 -3.00 12.48 28.96
C ARG A 199 -4.42 12.93 29.27
N VAL A 200 -4.82 12.95 30.55
CA VAL A 200 -6.17 13.37 30.96
C VAL A 200 -6.42 14.82 30.56
N LYS A 201 -5.43 15.70 30.74
CA LYS A 201 -5.50 17.09 30.28
C LYS A 201 -5.69 17.18 28.76
N ALA A 202 -4.88 16.47 27.97
CA ALA A 202 -5.00 16.47 26.51
C ALA A 202 -6.35 15.90 26.02
N GLU A 203 -6.91 14.91 26.73
CA GLU A 203 -8.23 14.33 26.44
C GLU A 203 -9.37 15.32 26.77
N GLN A 204 -9.24 16.09 27.86
CA GLN A 204 -10.13 17.20 28.22
C GLN A 204 -10.06 18.35 27.19
N GLU A 205 -8.86 18.81 26.84
CA GLU A 205 -8.64 19.87 25.83
C GLU A 205 -9.19 19.46 24.45
N THR A 206 -8.93 18.21 24.03
CA THR A 206 -9.49 17.65 22.78
C THR A 206 -11.03 17.59 22.82
N THR A 207 -11.63 17.33 23.97
CA THR A 207 -13.08 17.28 24.13
C THR A 207 -13.70 18.69 24.16
N ALA A 208 -13.03 19.65 24.81
CA ALA A 208 -13.44 21.06 24.81
C ALA A 208 -13.43 21.63 23.38
N LEU A 209 -12.33 21.49 22.64
CA LEU A 209 -12.19 21.95 21.26
C LEU A 209 -13.21 21.30 20.31
N ARG A 210 -13.58 20.03 20.54
CA ARG A 210 -14.65 19.36 19.78
C ARG A 210 -16.04 19.94 20.06
N ASN A 211 -16.33 20.29 21.31
CA ASN A 211 -17.61 20.89 21.69
C ASN A 211 -17.71 22.34 21.20
N GLU A 212 -16.62 23.09 21.27
CA GLU A 212 -16.48 24.44 20.72
C GLU A 212 -16.70 24.44 19.21
N ALA A 213 -15.93 23.67 18.45
CA ALA A 213 -16.09 23.53 17.00
C ALA A 213 -17.47 22.98 16.58
N ALA A 214 -18.09 22.09 17.37
CA ALA A 214 -19.46 21.64 17.13
C ALA A 214 -20.51 22.74 17.34
N THR A 215 -20.25 23.67 18.27
CA THR A 215 -21.09 24.85 18.52
C THR A 215 -20.94 25.86 17.39
N GLU A 216 -19.70 26.21 17.01
CA GLU A 216 -19.41 27.09 15.86
C GLU A 216 -20.04 26.56 14.56
N VAL A 217 -19.92 25.26 14.29
CA VAL A 217 -20.54 24.63 13.11
C VAL A 217 -22.07 24.66 13.17
N GLN A 218 -22.68 24.62 14.36
CA GLN A 218 -24.12 24.75 14.50
C GLN A 218 -24.57 26.21 14.30
N GLU A 219 -23.88 27.19 14.90
CA GLU A 219 -24.16 28.62 14.71
C GLU A 219 -23.99 29.06 13.25
N LEU A 220 -22.93 28.60 12.58
CA LEU A 220 -22.70 28.83 11.15
C LEU A 220 -23.80 28.19 10.28
N ARG A 221 -24.28 27.00 10.64
CA ARG A 221 -25.40 26.35 9.93
C ARG A 221 -26.71 27.09 10.14
N GLU A 222 -27.02 27.50 11.37
CA GLU A 222 -28.23 28.28 11.67
C GLU A 222 -28.21 29.62 10.92
N THR A 223 -27.10 30.35 10.98
CA THR A 223 -26.89 31.60 10.23
C THR A 223 -27.05 31.39 8.72
N ALA A 224 -26.37 30.40 8.13
CA ALA A 224 -26.47 30.12 6.70
C ALA A 224 -27.89 29.67 6.28
N THR A 225 -28.63 28.96 7.14
CA THR A 225 -30.04 28.65 6.87
C THR A 225 -30.94 29.87 6.97
N ALA A 226 -30.71 30.78 7.92
CA ALA A 226 -31.46 32.02 8.06
C ALA A 226 -31.24 32.94 6.84
N GLU A 227 -29.99 33.14 6.41
CA GLU A 227 -29.64 33.86 5.20
C GLU A 227 -30.27 33.22 3.95
N ALA A 228 -30.21 31.89 3.81
CA ALA A 228 -30.84 31.18 2.70
C ALA A 228 -32.37 31.33 2.68
N THR A 229 -33.03 31.33 3.86
CA THR A 229 -34.47 31.62 3.94
C THR A 229 -34.79 33.07 3.59
N GLN A 230 -34.00 34.04 4.07
CA GLN A 230 -34.19 35.46 3.76
C GLN A 230 -34.00 35.73 2.26
N VAL A 231 -32.96 35.19 1.63
CA VAL A 231 -32.73 35.34 0.18
C VAL A 231 -33.86 34.69 -0.63
N ARG A 232 -34.35 33.53 -0.20
CA ARG A 232 -35.52 32.89 -0.84
C ARG A 232 -36.78 33.75 -0.72
N GLU A 233 -37.06 34.31 0.46
CA GLU A 233 -38.25 35.16 0.70
C GLU A 233 -38.16 36.49 -0.06
N GLN A 234 -36.99 37.11 -0.13
CA GLN A 234 -36.74 38.28 -0.98
C GLN A 234 -36.96 37.95 -2.46
N ALA A 235 -36.44 36.80 -2.94
CA ALA A 235 -36.66 36.36 -4.32
C ALA A 235 -38.14 36.05 -4.62
N GLN A 236 -38.88 35.47 -3.66
CA GLN A 236 -40.32 35.24 -3.77
C GLN A 236 -41.09 36.57 -3.84
N GLN A 237 -40.80 37.54 -2.97
CA GLN A 237 -41.41 38.87 -3.00
C GLN A 237 -41.12 39.62 -4.30
N MET A 238 -39.90 39.53 -4.83
CA MET A 238 -39.54 40.10 -6.14
C MET A 238 -40.29 39.42 -7.30
N ALA A 239 -40.42 38.09 -7.27
CA ALA A 239 -41.18 37.35 -8.27
C ALA A 239 -42.69 37.64 -8.22
N GLU A 240 -43.27 37.71 -7.02
CA GLU A 240 -44.68 38.09 -6.82
C GLU A 240 -44.95 39.52 -7.30
N LYS A 241 -44.06 40.46 -6.97
CA LYS A 241 -44.14 41.83 -7.47
C LYS A 241 -44.07 41.88 -9.00
N LEU A 242 -43.10 41.19 -9.62
CA LEU A 242 -42.98 41.13 -11.08
C LEU A 242 -44.20 40.49 -11.74
N LEU A 243 -44.79 39.46 -11.12
CA LEU A 243 -46.04 38.84 -11.58
C LEU A 243 -47.25 39.77 -11.42
N ALA A 244 -47.29 40.62 -10.39
CA ALA A 244 -48.32 41.64 -10.24
C ALA A 244 -48.18 42.77 -11.27
N GLU A 245 -46.96 43.27 -11.49
CA GLU A 245 -46.66 44.32 -12.46
C GLU A 245 -46.93 43.85 -13.91
N THR A 246 -46.51 42.63 -14.27
CA THR A 246 -46.79 42.06 -15.60
C THR A 246 -48.26 41.73 -15.82
N ARG A 247 -49.00 41.30 -14.79
CA ARG A 247 -50.47 41.17 -14.87
C ARG A 247 -51.15 42.52 -15.07
N ALA A 248 -50.78 43.54 -14.29
CA ALA A 248 -51.36 44.88 -14.41
C ALA A 248 -51.12 45.50 -15.80
N GLU A 249 -49.93 45.32 -16.39
CA GLU A 249 -49.66 45.78 -17.76
C GLU A 249 -50.39 44.92 -18.80
N ALA A 250 -50.54 43.61 -18.60
CA ALA A 250 -51.34 42.75 -19.48
C ALA A 250 -52.84 43.12 -19.45
N ASP A 251 -53.42 43.36 -18.28
CA ASP A 251 -54.80 43.83 -18.11
C ASP A 251 -54.99 45.21 -18.75
N LYS A 252 -54.00 46.10 -18.65
CA LYS A 252 -53.97 47.41 -19.31
C LYS A 252 -53.89 47.29 -20.84
N ILE A 253 -53.08 46.39 -21.38
CA ILE A 253 -53.02 46.07 -22.82
C ILE A 253 -54.37 45.51 -23.30
N ILE A 254 -54.97 44.58 -22.56
CA ILE A 254 -56.29 44.00 -22.87
C ILE A 254 -57.39 45.07 -22.80
N SER A 255 -57.36 45.96 -21.81
CA SER A 255 -58.30 47.08 -21.67
C SER A 255 -58.18 48.06 -22.84
N ASN A 256 -56.96 48.47 -23.20
CA ASN A 256 -56.70 49.34 -24.35
C ASN A 256 -57.17 48.68 -25.67
N ALA A 257 -56.85 47.40 -25.88
CA ALA A 257 -57.27 46.66 -27.07
C ALA A 257 -58.79 46.47 -27.13
N ARG A 258 -59.49 46.33 -25.99
CA ARG A 258 -60.96 46.34 -25.93
C ARG A 258 -61.53 47.71 -26.27
N ALA A 259 -61.00 48.79 -25.67
CA ALA A 259 -61.44 50.15 -25.95
C ALA A 259 -61.22 50.55 -27.42
N GLU A 260 -60.11 50.12 -28.03
CA GLU A 260 -59.88 50.31 -29.47
C GLU A 260 -60.79 49.43 -30.34
N ALA A 261 -61.04 48.17 -29.97
CA ALA A 261 -62.00 47.33 -30.67
C ALA A 261 -63.45 47.85 -30.55
N GLU A 262 -63.81 48.46 -29.43
CA GLU A 262 -65.09 49.15 -29.23
C GLU A 262 -65.15 50.46 -30.03
N ARG A 263 -64.07 51.24 -30.08
CA ARG A 263 -63.97 52.43 -30.96
C ARG A 263 -64.12 52.04 -32.43
N LEU A 264 -63.38 51.03 -32.90
CA LEU A 264 -63.47 50.51 -34.28
C LEU A 264 -64.86 49.95 -34.60
N ARG A 265 -65.56 49.33 -33.63
CA ARG A 265 -66.96 48.90 -33.79
C ARG A 265 -67.91 50.09 -33.86
N ALA A 266 -67.73 51.12 -33.05
CA ALA A 266 -68.52 52.34 -33.09
C ALA A 266 -68.30 53.11 -34.40
N GLU A 267 -67.05 53.25 -34.85
CA GLU A 267 -66.68 53.79 -36.16
C GLU A 267 -67.30 52.98 -37.31
N SER A 268 -67.28 51.63 -37.22
CA SER A 268 -67.87 50.75 -38.23
C SER A 268 -69.40 50.80 -38.26
N GLU A 269 -70.05 50.86 -37.10
CA GLU A 269 -71.51 50.98 -36.99
C GLU A 269 -71.98 52.39 -37.38
N GLN A 270 -71.21 53.43 -37.06
CA GLN A 270 -71.46 54.78 -37.56
C GLN A 270 -71.33 54.80 -39.09
N ALA A 271 -70.24 54.27 -39.66
CA ALA A 271 -70.10 54.16 -41.11
C ALA A 271 -71.23 53.31 -41.76
N ARG A 272 -71.76 52.31 -41.04
CA ARG A 272 -72.93 51.54 -41.47
C ARG A 272 -74.22 52.36 -41.42
N GLN A 273 -74.40 53.22 -40.43
CA GLN A 273 -75.56 54.13 -40.31
C GLN A 273 -75.48 55.30 -41.29
N ASP A 274 -74.28 55.84 -41.53
CA ASP A 274 -74.01 56.87 -42.53
C ASP A 274 -74.30 56.31 -43.93
N THR A 275 -73.75 55.13 -44.29
CA THR A 275 -74.06 54.47 -45.57
C THR A 275 -75.50 53.97 -45.68
N GLU A 276 -76.15 53.55 -44.59
CA GLU A 276 -77.59 53.25 -44.61
C GLU A 276 -78.43 54.52 -44.81
N THR A 277 -77.97 55.67 -44.34
CA THR A 277 -78.58 56.99 -44.56
C THR A 277 -78.32 57.52 -45.97
N GLU A 278 -77.14 57.30 -46.55
CA GLU A 278 -76.85 57.54 -47.97
C GLU A 278 -77.72 56.65 -48.86
N ILE A 279 -77.88 55.36 -48.54
CA ILE A 279 -78.78 54.44 -49.25
C ILE A 279 -80.25 54.87 -49.09
N ALA A 280 -80.66 55.34 -47.90
CA ALA A 280 -82.02 55.81 -47.66
C ALA A 280 -82.32 57.12 -48.41
N SER A 281 -81.38 58.06 -48.43
CA SER A 281 -81.51 59.33 -49.16
C SER A 281 -81.41 59.14 -50.68
N ALA A 282 -80.53 58.27 -51.17
CA ALA A 282 -80.49 57.87 -52.57
C ALA A 282 -81.79 57.16 -53.00
N ARG A 283 -82.37 56.30 -52.14
CA ARG A 283 -83.70 55.70 -52.36
C ARG A 283 -84.84 56.73 -52.30
N ALA A 284 -84.73 57.76 -51.46
CA ALA A 284 -85.71 58.85 -51.41
C ALA A 284 -85.63 59.70 -52.69
N ALA A 285 -84.43 60.10 -53.11
CA ALA A 285 -84.20 60.82 -54.36
C ALA A 285 -84.62 60.00 -55.60
N ALA A 286 -84.37 58.68 -55.61
CA ALA A 286 -84.86 57.79 -56.67
C ALA A 286 -86.39 57.71 -56.70
N ARG A 287 -87.06 57.59 -55.54
CA ARG A 287 -88.53 57.64 -55.44
C ARG A 287 -89.10 59.00 -55.84
N GLU A 288 -88.39 60.09 -55.55
CA GLU A 288 -88.79 61.44 -55.96
C GLU A 288 -88.62 61.63 -57.47
N ALA A 289 -87.53 61.12 -58.06
CA ALA A 289 -87.33 61.08 -59.51
C ALA A 289 -88.38 60.20 -60.22
N ASP A 290 -88.69 59.00 -59.69
CA ASP A 290 -89.78 58.15 -60.18
C ASP A 290 -91.14 58.85 -60.05
N ALA A 291 -91.40 59.58 -58.94
CA ALA A 291 -92.63 60.34 -58.75
C ALA A 291 -92.74 61.52 -59.73
N GLN A 292 -91.65 62.26 -59.96
CA GLN A 292 -91.59 63.33 -60.96
C GLN A 292 -91.74 62.78 -62.39
N ALA A 293 -91.14 61.63 -62.71
CA ALA A 293 -91.33 60.94 -63.99
C ALA A 293 -92.78 60.45 -64.16
N HIS A 294 -93.41 59.92 -63.11
CA HIS A 294 -94.84 59.58 -63.11
C HIS A 294 -95.75 60.81 -63.21
N GLU A 295 -95.38 61.95 -62.63
CA GLU A 295 -96.12 63.21 -62.78
C GLU A 295 -95.98 63.77 -64.19
N GLN A 296 -94.78 63.76 -64.79
CA GLN A 296 -94.54 64.12 -66.19
C GLN A 296 -95.33 63.20 -67.14
N ALA A 297 -95.24 61.88 -66.97
CA ALA A 297 -96.01 60.92 -67.77
C ALA A 297 -97.54 61.10 -67.60
N ARG A 298 -98.01 61.50 -66.41
CA ARG A 298 -99.42 61.88 -66.19
C ARG A 298 -99.78 63.19 -66.88
N ALA A 299 -98.91 64.21 -66.83
CA ALA A 299 -99.11 65.48 -67.52
C ALA A 299 -99.18 65.28 -69.04
N GLU A 300 -98.23 64.54 -69.62
CA GLU A 300 -98.21 64.13 -71.03
C GLU A 300 -99.46 63.33 -71.40
N THR A 301 -99.84 62.34 -70.59
CA THR A 301 -101.08 61.57 -70.81
C THR A 301 -102.32 62.47 -70.74
N SER A 302 -102.35 63.44 -69.82
CA SER A 302 -103.45 64.42 -69.71
C SER A 302 -103.52 65.34 -70.93
N ALA A 303 -102.38 65.75 -71.48
CA ALA A 303 -102.27 66.57 -72.67
C ALA A 303 -102.67 65.79 -73.94
N MET A 304 -102.32 64.50 -74.01
CA MET A 304 -102.79 63.59 -75.05
C MET A 304 -104.31 63.39 -74.98
N VAL A 305 -104.88 63.20 -73.79
CA VAL A 305 -106.35 63.11 -73.59
C VAL A 305 -107.05 64.44 -73.89
N ALA A 306 -106.45 65.59 -73.57
CA ALA A 306 -106.98 66.90 -73.94
C ALA A 306 -106.97 67.13 -75.46
N THR A 307 -105.87 66.75 -76.13
CA THR A 307 -105.76 66.80 -77.60
C THR A 307 -106.78 65.88 -78.27
N ALA A 308 -106.96 64.65 -77.76
CA ALA A 308 -107.99 63.71 -78.25
C ALA A 308 -109.41 64.27 -78.08
N LYS A 309 -109.71 64.95 -76.96
CA LYS A 309 -111.00 65.62 -76.75
C LYS A 309 -111.23 66.79 -77.70
N ALA A 310 -110.19 67.55 -78.05
CA ALA A 310 -110.28 68.59 -79.07
C ALA A 310 -110.59 68.01 -80.46
N GLN A 311 -109.96 66.87 -80.81
CA GLN A 311 -110.23 66.17 -82.08
C GLN A 311 -111.67 65.62 -82.16
N VAL A 312 -112.25 65.16 -81.05
CA VAL A 312 -113.66 64.74 -81.00
C VAL A 312 -114.61 65.94 -81.24
N ALA A 313 -114.32 67.11 -80.67
CA ALA A 313 -115.18 68.29 -80.82
C ALA A 313 -115.22 68.83 -82.28
N ASP A 314 -114.10 68.79 -83.01
CA ASP A 314 -114.11 69.12 -84.45
C ASP A 314 -114.81 68.03 -85.29
N ALA A 315 -114.71 66.75 -84.91
CA ALA A 315 -115.41 65.66 -85.59
C ALA A 315 -116.94 65.75 -85.46
N GLU A 316 -117.46 66.10 -84.27
CA GLU A 316 -118.89 66.35 -84.05
C GLU A 316 -119.44 67.44 -84.97
N LYS A 317 -118.64 68.49 -85.23
CA LYS A 317 -119.00 69.59 -86.13
C LYS A 317 -119.05 69.16 -87.60
N HIS A 318 -118.15 68.28 -88.05
CA HIS A 318 -118.21 67.71 -89.41
C HIS A 318 -119.33 66.66 -89.59
N LEU A 319 -119.75 65.98 -88.52
CA LEU A 319 -120.85 65.01 -88.57
C LEU A 319 -122.21 65.67 -88.92
N GLY A 320 -122.44 66.90 -88.45
CA GLY A 320 -123.66 67.66 -88.75
C GLY A 320 -123.82 68.03 -90.23
N GLU A 321 -122.73 68.38 -90.92
CA GLU A 321 -122.77 68.79 -92.34
C GLU A 321 -122.82 67.59 -93.32
N THR A 322 -122.40 66.41 -92.87
CA THR A 322 -122.41 65.19 -93.70
C THR A 322 -123.79 64.53 -93.78
N LEU A 323 -124.60 64.60 -92.71
CA LEU A 323 -125.91 63.93 -92.67
C LEU A 323 -126.91 64.45 -93.72
N GLN A 324 -126.97 65.76 -94.00
CA GLN A 324 -127.81 66.29 -95.09
C GLN A 324 -127.28 66.01 -96.51
N ARG A 325 -126.04 65.54 -96.66
CA ARG A 325 -125.52 65.02 -97.94
C ARG A 325 -125.82 63.54 -98.12
N ALA A 326 -125.84 62.75 -97.04
CA ALA A 326 -126.15 61.32 -97.07
C ALA A 326 -127.55 61.01 -97.63
N GLU A 327 -128.57 61.80 -97.29
CA GLU A 327 -129.95 61.63 -97.81
C GLU A 327 -130.05 61.75 -99.35
N ARG A 328 -129.07 62.37 -100.03
CA ARG A 328 -129.05 62.46 -101.50
C ARG A 328 -128.24 61.35 -102.18
N LEU A 329 -127.39 60.64 -101.44
CA LEU A 329 -126.48 59.64 -102.01
C LEU A 329 -127.09 58.24 -102.04
N LEU A 330 -127.97 57.91 -101.10
CA LEU A 330 -128.59 56.58 -100.98
C LEU A 330 -129.43 56.16 -102.20
N THR A 331 -129.93 57.10 -102.99
CA THR A 331 -130.69 56.81 -104.22
C THR A 331 -129.79 56.38 -105.39
N ASP A 332 -128.55 56.86 -105.44
CA ASP A 332 -127.61 56.57 -106.54
C ASP A 332 -126.89 55.23 -106.36
N THR A 333 -126.71 54.76 -105.11
CA THR A 333 -125.96 53.52 -104.81
C THR A 333 -126.67 52.25 -105.31
N ASP A 334 -128.01 52.20 -105.33
CA ASP A 334 -128.79 51.04 -105.80
C ASP A 334 -128.53 50.71 -107.29
N ALA A 335 -128.12 51.72 -108.07
CA ALA A 335 -127.73 51.54 -109.48
C ALA A 335 -126.36 50.83 -109.65
N VAL A 336 -125.48 50.88 -108.64
CA VAL A 336 -124.13 50.30 -108.71
C VAL A 336 -124.14 48.81 -108.42
N VAL A 337 -124.94 48.37 -107.44
CA VAL A 337 -125.07 46.94 -107.05
C VAL A 337 -125.45 46.06 -108.24
N ARG A 338 -126.36 46.56 -109.09
CA ARG A 338 -126.82 45.84 -110.29
C ARG A 338 -125.70 45.54 -111.29
N ARG A 339 -124.65 46.37 -111.38
CA ARG A 339 -123.52 46.13 -112.31
C ARG A 339 -122.60 45.01 -111.86
N ARG A 340 -122.25 44.91 -110.56
CA ARG A 340 -121.37 43.82 -110.08
C ARG A 340 -122.00 42.43 -110.28
N GLN A 341 -123.33 42.31 -110.22
CA GLN A 341 -124.01 41.01 -110.42
C GLN A 341 -124.07 40.51 -111.87
N GLU A 342 -123.95 41.38 -112.89
CA GLU A 342 -123.99 40.94 -114.29
C GLU A 342 -122.65 40.35 -114.77
N ASP A 343 -121.52 40.89 -114.32
CA ASP A 343 -120.20 40.39 -114.72
C ASP A 343 -119.83 39.06 -114.03
N ALA A 344 -120.14 38.91 -112.73
CA ALA A 344 -119.91 37.65 -111.99
C ALA A 344 -120.67 36.45 -112.55
N ARG A 345 -121.77 36.69 -113.29
CA ARG A 345 -122.58 35.62 -113.89
C ARG A 345 -121.98 35.08 -115.19
N ARG A 346 -121.29 35.92 -115.97
CA ARG A 346 -120.63 35.55 -117.23
C ARG A 346 -119.43 34.62 -117.02
N THR A 347 -118.68 34.82 -115.93
CA THR A 347 -117.59 33.91 -115.54
C THR A 347 -118.11 32.54 -115.13
N ALA A 348 -119.26 32.44 -114.45
CA ALA A 348 -119.87 31.16 -114.11
C ALA A 348 -120.33 30.36 -115.35
N GLU A 349 -120.93 31.02 -116.33
CA GLU A 349 -121.36 30.38 -117.59
C GLU A 349 -120.18 29.84 -118.42
N ALA A 350 -119.03 30.52 -118.39
CA ALA A 350 -117.81 30.05 -119.06
C ALA A 350 -117.27 28.74 -118.46
N THR A 351 -117.31 28.59 -117.13
CA THR A 351 -116.82 27.39 -116.43
C THR A 351 -117.69 26.15 -116.69
N ILE A 352 -119.02 26.33 -116.79
CA ILE A 352 -119.95 25.23 -117.08
C ILE A 352 -119.72 24.66 -118.49
N SER A 353 -119.50 25.53 -119.48
CA SER A 353 -119.21 25.15 -120.88
C SER A 353 -117.99 24.22 -121.00
N ALA A 354 -116.95 24.45 -120.20
CA ALA A 354 -115.76 23.59 -120.20
C ALA A 354 -116.05 22.16 -119.67
N ALA A 355 -116.87 22.04 -118.62
CA ALA A 355 -117.19 20.76 -117.98
C ALA A 355 -118.08 19.86 -118.86
N GLU A 356 -118.98 20.42 -119.67
CA GLU A 356 -119.84 19.62 -120.55
C GLU A 356 -119.06 18.90 -121.66
N VAL A 357 -118.02 19.53 -122.21
CA VAL A 357 -117.16 18.93 -123.27
C VAL A 357 -116.40 17.71 -122.72
N GLU A 358 -115.88 17.80 -121.50
CA GLU A 358 -115.17 16.70 -120.82
C GLU A 358 -116.13 15.54 -120.50
N ALA A 359 -117.32 15.84 -119.98
CA ALA A 359 -118.38 14.85 -119.74
C ALA A 359 -118.86 14.16 -121.04
N GLN A 360 -118.79 14.84 -122.18
CA GLN A 360 -119.19 14.29 -123.48
C GLN A 360 -118.17 13.28 -124.01
N GLN A 361 -116.86 13.56 -123.85
CA GLN A 361 -115.78 12.61 -124.20
C GLN A 361 -115.85 11.33 -123.36
N LEU A 362 -116.12 11.46 -122.05
CA LEU A 362 -116.28 10.30 -121.15
C LEU A 362 -117.42 9.36 -121.58
N ARG A 363 -118.51 9.91 -122.13
CA ARG A 363 -119.69 9.14 -122.57
C ARG A 363 -119.51 8.46 -123.93
N GLU A 364 -118.58 8.90 -124.77
CA GLU A 364 -118.23 8.18 -126.00
C GLU A 364 -117.28 7.01 -125.72
N ALA A 365 -116.34 7.16 -124.78
CA ALA A 365 -115.52 6.06 -124.29
C ALA A 365 -116.38 4.90 -123.74
N ALA A 366 -117.31 5.20 -122.84
CA ALA A 366 -118.23 4.21 -122.27
C ALA A 366 -119.15 3.54 -123.33
N ARG A 367 -119.43 4.22 -124.46
CA ARG A 367 -120.19 3.64 -125.58
C ARG A 367 -119.35 2.67 -126.42
N ALA A 368 -118.06 2.93 -126.60
CA ALA A 368 -117.16 2.00 -127.30
C ALA A 368 -116.99 0.70 -126.48
N GLU A 369 -116.83 0.82 -125.17
CA GLU A 369 -116.67 -0.31 -124.25
C GLU A 369 -117.92 -1.20 -124.19
N ALA A 370 -119.11 -0.60 -124.03
CA ALA A 370 -120.39 -1.33 -124.06
C ALA A 370 -120.70 -2.01 -125.43
N GLN A 371 -120.11 -1.52 -126.54
CA GLN A 371 -120.21 -2.20 -127.84
C GLN A 371 -119.27 -3.42 -127.93
N ALA A 372 -118.09 -3.37 -127.29
CA ALA A 372 -117.21 -4.52 -127.18
C ALA A 372 -117.84 -5.66 -126.35
N GLU A 373 -118.49 -5.34 -125.24
CA GLU A 373 -119.25 -6.32 -124.45
C GLU A 373 -120.42 -6.93 -125.25
N ARG A 374 -121.18 -6.13 -126.01
CA ARG A 374 -122.23 -6.66 -126.89
C ARG A 374 -121.68 -7.66 -127.92
N ALA A 375 -120.53 -7.35 -128.53
CA ALA A 375 -119.88 -8.25 -129.48
C ALA A 375 -119.36 -9.55 -128.82
N ALA A 376 -119.03 -9.53 -127.52
CA ALA A 376 -118.70 -10.73 -126.75
C ALA A 376 -119.96 -11.55 -126.40
N ALA A 377 -121.03 -10.89 -125.93
CA ALA A 377 -122.30 -11.54 -125.58
C ALA A 377 -123.02 -12.16 -126.78
N GLN A 378 -122.92 -11.56 -127.98
CA GLN A 378 -123.49 -12.17 -129.19
C GLN A 378 -122.80 -13.49 -129.60
N ARG A 379 -121.53 -13.71 -129.21
CA ARG A 379 -120.84 -15.00 -129.39
C ARG A 379 -121.28 -16.08 -128.39
N THR A 380 -121.93 -15.72 -127.28
CA THR A 380 -122.49 -16.71 -126.34
C THR A 380 -123.92 -17.10 -126.69
N VAL A 381 -124.69 -16.23 -127.37
CA VAL A 381 -126.01 -16.57 -127.96
C VAL A 381 -125.91 -17.79 -128.88
N GLU A 382 -124.97 -17.78 -129.85
CA GLU A 382 -124.79 -18.89 -130.81
C GLU A 382 -124.41 -20.25 -130.17
N LYS A 383 -123.97 -20.23 -128.91
CA LYS A 383 -123.54 -21.44 -128.18
C LYS A 383 -124.69 -22.11 -127.43
N LEU A 384 -125.71 -21.34 -127.02
CA LEU A 384 -126.88 -21.84 -126.28
C LEU A 384 -128.08 -22.15 -127.18
N GLU A 385 -128.22 -21.48 -128.34
CA GLU A 385 -129.25 -21.87 -129.32
C GLU A 385 -129.06 -23.31 -129.82
N ARG A 386 -127.83 -23.83 -129.81
CA ARG A 386 -127.53 -25.25 -130.13
C ARG A 386 -128.02 -26.25 -129.07
N GLN A 387 -128.48 -25.78 -127.91
CA GLN A 387 -129.19 -26.61 -126.92
C GLN A 387 -130.72 -26.49 -127.03
N ARG A 388 -131.23 -25.57 -127.85
CA ARG A 388 -132.68 -25.39 -128.12
C ARG A 388 -133.29 -26.57 -128.90
N GLU A 389 -132.46 -27.32 -129.63
CA GLU A 389 -132.92 -28.36 -130.58
C GLU A 389 -132.97 -29.79 -130.01
N SER A 390 -132.42 -30.06 -128.82
CA SER A 390 -132.21 -31.44 -128.34
C SER A 390 -133.31 -32.03 -127.45
N VAL A 391 -134.20 -31.22 -126.85
CA VAL A 391 -135.26 -31.71 -125.93
C VAL A 391 -136.66 -31.20 -126.32
N ALA A 392 -136.86 -30.80 -127.58
CA ALA A 392 -138.18 -30.50 -128.16
C ALA A 392 -139.03 -31.78 -128.42
N ALA A 393 -138.89 -32.79 -127.56
CA ALA A 393 -139.29 -34.18 -127.81
C ALA A 393 -140.23 -34.79 -126.74
N TYR A 394 -140.73 -33.99 -125.78
CA TYR A 394 -141.69 -34.41 -124.75
C TYR A 394 -142.96 -33.54 -124.71
N LEU A 395 -143.28 -32.86 -125.81
CA LEU A 395 -144.29 -31.78 -125.87
C LEU A 395 -145.67 -32.21 -126.43
N ASP A 396 -145.99 -33.51 -126.52
CA ASP A 396 -147.23 -33.95 -127.21
C ASP A 396 -148.01 -35.11 -126.54
N GLU A 397 -147.52 -35.72 -125.45
CA GLU A 397 -148.29 -36.76 -124.75
C GLU A 397 -149.22 -36.17 -123.69
N MET A 398 -150.52 -36.11 -124.02
CA MET A 398 -151.67 -35.87 -123.14
C MET A 398 -151.60 -34.55 -122.32
N ARG A 399 -151.93 -33.37 -122.86
CA ARG A 399 -152.81 -33.05 -124.01
C ARG A 399 -154.23 -33.61 -123.86
N GLY A 400 -154.94 -33.16 -122.82
CA GLY A 400 -156.22 -33.74 -122.40
C GLY A 400 -155.99 -34.93 -121.45
N LEU A 401 -156.97 -35.47 -120.73
CA LEU A 401 -158.43 -35.35 -120.68
C LEU A 401 -158.81 -35.86 -119.25
N LEU A 402 -159.76 -35.33 -118.45
CA LEU A 402 -160.88 -34.40 -118.66
C LEU A 402 -161.14 -33.56 -117.38
N GLY A 403 -161.91 -32.47 -117.52
CA GLY A 403 -162.99 -32.16 -116.56
C GLY A 403 -162.64 -31.48 -115.23
N SER A 404 -162.41 -30.16 -115.25
CA SER A 404 -162.61 -29.30 -114.07
C SER A 404 -163.47 -28.07 -114.41
N ARG A 405 -164.61 -27.91 -113.71
CA ARG A 405 -165.46 -26.69 -113.69
C ARG A 405 -166.54 -26.81 -112.60
N ALA A 406 -167.02 -25.65 -112.13
CA ALA A 406 -167.85 -25.45 -110.92
C ALA A 406 -167.05 -25.72 -109.61
N ALA A 407 -167.29 -25.06 -108.46
CA ALA A 407 -168.19 -23.95 -108.09
C ALA A 407 -167.64 -23.27 -106.79
N ASP A 408 -167.94 -22.04 -106.37
CA ASP A 408 -168.69 -20.93 -106.98
C ASP A 408 -168.23 -19.56 -106.38
N ALA A 409 -169.02 -18.48 -106.49
CA ALA A 409 -168.66 -17.12 -106.07
C ALA A 409 -168.82 -16.82 -104.56
N ILE A 410 -167.85 -16.09 -103.97
CA ILE A 410 -167.93 -15.42 -102.65
C ILE A 410 -166.86 -14.30 -102.53
N SER A 411 -167.08 -13.33 -101.64
CA SER A 411 -166.17 -12.20 -101.36
C SER A 411 -165.23 -12.46 -100.17
N GLY A 412 -164.03 -11.88 -100.14
CA GLY A 412 -163.13 -11.99 -98.97
C GLY A 412 -161.93 -11.04 -98.96
N LEU A 413 -161.91 -10.18 -97.93
CA LEU A 413 -160.84 -9.81 -96.99
C LEU A 413 -159.37 -10.33 -97.15
N GLN A 414 -158.53 -9.69 -96.32
CA GLN A 414 -157.23 -10.16 -95.79
C GLN A 414 -156.03 -10.04 -96.78
N ALA A 415 -154.82 -9.60 -96.37
CA ALA A 415 -154.00 -9.95 -95.19
C ALA A 415 -153.45 -11.38 -95.30
N LEU A 416 -152.28 -11.74 -94.80
CA LEU A 416 -151.16 -11.05 -94.13
C LEU A 416 -149.98 -12.07 -94.15
N GLU A 417 -148.78 -11.69 -93.68
CA GLU A 417 -147.86 -12.61 -92.96
C GLU A 417 -147.32 -13.82 -93.81
N GLU A 418 -146.28 -14.60 -93.46
CA GLU A 418 -145.13 -14.56 -92.55
C GLU A 418 -144.09 -15.58 -93.15
N GLU A 419 -142.89 -15.90 -92.64
CA GLU A 419 -142.21 -15.71 -91.35
C GLU A 419 -140.68 -15.88 -91.56
N GLU A 420 -139.85 -15.36 -90.65
CA GLU A 420 -138.56 -15.95 -90.14
C GLU A 420 -137.40 -16.40 -91.09
N GLU A 421 -136.12 -16.53 -90.68
CA GLU A 421 -135.37 -16.19 -89.44
C GLU A 421 -133.85 -16.03 -89.75
N THR A 422 -133.14 -15.07 -89.11
CA THR A 422 -131.65 -15.07 -88.82
C THR A 422 -130.63 -15.14 -90.01
N ARG A 423 -129.33 -14.77 -89.93
CA ARG A 423 -128.47 -14.00 -88.96
C ARG A 423 -127.17 -13.48 -89.64
N GLU A 424 -126.71 -12.28 -89.25
CA GLU A 424 -125.29 -11.78 -89.01
C GLU A 424 -124.13 -12.04 -90.02
N PRO A 425 -123.09 -11.15 -90.15
CA PRO A 425 -122.89 -9.69 -89.88
C PRO A 425 -122.32 -8.94 -91.17
N VAL A 426 -121.43 -7.90 -91.28
CA VAL A 426 -120.58 -7.04 -90.39
C VAL A 426 -120.13 -5.69 -91.07
N GLU A 427 -119.66 -4.73 -90.27
CA GLU A 427 -118.84 -3.46 -90.39
C GLU A 427 -118.40 -2.72 -91.70
N LEU A 428 -118.84 -1.43 -91.85
CA LEU A 428 -118.14 -0.09 -91.76
C LEU A 428 -116.87 0.31 -92.62
N PRO A 429 -116.40 1.61 -92.72
CA PRO A 429 -117.08 2.93 -93.00
C PRO A 429 -116.27 4.05 -93.78
N ALA A 430 -116.93 5.22 -94.07
CA ALA A 430 -116.45 6.64 -94.04
C ALA A 430 -115.67 7.42 -95.20
N TYR A 431 -115.90 8.77 -95.26
CA TYR A 431 -115.07 9.92 -95.79
C TYR A 431 -114.94 10.20 -97.34
N VAL A 432 -114.59 11.41 -97.90
CA VAL A 432 -114.84 12.87 -97.60
C VAL A 432 -114.32 13.85 -98.73
N ASP A 433 -114.67 15.17 -98.71
CA ASP A 433 -114.14 16.35 -99.49
C ASP A 433 -114.47 16.46 -101.03
N ALA A 434 -114.31 17.55 -101.82
CA ALA A 434 -113.83 18.97 -101.72
C ALA A 434 -114.54 19.83 -102.84
N TYR A 435 -114.25 21.06 -103.37
CA TYR A 435 -113.42 22.32 -103.24
C TYR A 435 -113.90 23.30 -104.38
N ALA A 436 -113.52 24.59 -104.61
CA ALA A 436 -113.09 25.77 -103.82
C ALA A 436 -112.92 27.04 -104.75
N LEU A 437 -112.99 28.29 -104.20
CA LEU A 437 -112.54 29.63 -104.74
C LEU A 437 -113.23 30.27 -105.98
N PRO A 438 -113.04 31.61 -106.28
CA PRO A 438 -112.59 32.76 -105.46
C PRO A 438 -113.47 34.06 -105.56
N GLU A 439 -113.44 34.94 -104.54
CA GLU A 439 -113.79 36.38 -104.67
C GLU A 439 -113.20 37.20 -103.49
N GLU A 440 -112.62 38.38 -103.74
CA GLU A 440 -112.07 39.29 -102.70
C GLU A 440 -112.38 40.77 -103.06
N ALA A 441 -113.01 41.54 -102.16
CA ALA A 441 -113.40 42.92 -102.46
C ALA A 441 -113.67 43.82 -101.24
N SER A 442 -113.19 45.08 -101.34
CA SER A 442 -113.75 46.33 -100.80
C SER A 442 -113.91 46.48 -99.26
N GLU A 443 -113.67 47.65 -98.65
CA GLU A 443 -113.31 48.97 -99.21
C GLU A 443 -112.49 49.81 -98.20
#